data_AF-A0A6J1WJH2-F1
#
_entry.id   AF-A0A6J1WJH2-F1
#
_cell.length_a   1.000
_cell.length_b   1.000
_cell.length_c   1.000
_cell.angle_alpha   90.00
_cell.angle_beta   90.00
_cell.angle_gamma   90.00
#
_symmetry.space_group_name_H-M   'P 1'
#
loop_
_entity.id
_entity.type
_entity.pdbx_description
1 polymer ?
#
loop_
_entity_poly.entity_id
_entity_poly.type
_entity_poly.pdbx_seq_one_letter_code
_entity_poly.pdbx_strand_id
1 'polypeptide(L)'
;MGRSVENREIKGIIIDYKKTTYPPRGMLEGTCHAREWISAATVTWIIKEFLTSTDPEVRFLAENFEWHIFPVVNPDGYSYSFTDNRMWRKNRSTANFTSCSTGDDNSNGVDLNRNFDFVWMSTGASNDPCSNTFAGPQPFSEPESQAIAQYVSHLQKDRHNLIYYIAFHSYSQLVVVPYSHVSGPGVLTASNYGDMYEIGVRGADKLRERFGTNYRVGVSADVMYEMSGTSFDWVKHEAEVPVTYLIEMRDTGVYGFLLPADQIIPNSREIMEFILEMDRVTRRMEYYHIPFSSATYFVSNTIFITAIVLFVMIV
;
A
#
# COMPACT_ATOMS: atom_id res chain seq x y z
N MET A 1 15.81 -5.00 3.93
CA MET A 1 14.89 -5.13 5.07
C MET A 1 15.29 -6.28 5.97
N GLY A 2 15.45 -7.49 5.43
CA GLY A 2 15.92 -8.67 6.16
C GLY A 2 16.33 -9.75 5.17
N ARG A 3 16.24 -11.02 5.57
CA ARG A 3 16.42 -12.17 4.70
C ARG A 3 15.20 -13.09 4.75
N SER A 4 14.92 -13.77 3.66
CA SER A 4 13.87 -14.78 3.55
C SER A 4 14.28 -16.13 4.14
N VAL A 5 13.36 -17.09 4.15
CA VAL A 5 13.61 -18.45 4.66
C VAL A 5 14.75 -19.17 3.93
N GLU A 6 14.83 -19.02 2.61
CA GLU A 6 15.93 -19.55 1.78
C GLU A 6 17.12 -18.57 1.73
N ASN A 7 17.22 -17.64 2.67
CA ASN A 7 18.35 -16.73 2.90
C ASN A 7 18.59 -15.69 1.77
N ARG A 8 17.58 -15.40 0.93
CA ARG A 8 17.65 -14.30 -0.05
C ARG A 8 17.45 -12.96 0.65
N GLU A 9 18.15 -11.94 0.17
CA GLU A 9 17.97 -10.58 0.69
C GLU A 9 16.61 -10.03 0.28
N ILE A 10 15.86 -9.49 1.25
CA ILE A 10 14.64 -8.73 0.98
C ILE A 10 15.08 -7.29 0.66
N LYS A 11 15.19 -7.01 -0.64
CA LYS A 11 15.73 -5.75 -1.19
C LYS A 11 14.62 -4.72 -1.39
N GLY A 12 14.98 -3.48 -1.13
CA GLY A 12 14.16 -2.31 -1.42
C GLY A 12 15.03 -1.10 -1.74
N ILE A 13 14.37 -0.01 -2.12
CA ILE A 13 15.01 1.27 -2.41
C ILE A 13 14.45 2.32 -1.44
N ILE A 14 15.35 3.16 -0.93
CA ILE A 14 14.99 4.38 -0.20
C ILE A 14 15.18 5.55 -1.17
N ILE A 15 14.12 6.32 -1.39
CA ILE A 15 14.14 7.54 -2.20
C ILE A 15 13.91 8.72 -1.27
N ASP A 16 14.94 9.53 -1.07
CA ASP A 16 14.90 10.75 -0.27
C ASP A 16 15.74 11.84 -0.96
N TYR A 17 15.03 12.78 -1.60
CA TYR A 17 15.66 13.87 -2.34
C TYR A 17 16.13 15.00 -1.43
N LYS A 18 15.31 15.36 -0.43
CA LYS A 18 15.55 16.56 0.38
C LYS A 18 16.42 16.28 1.60
N LYS A 19 16.48 15.04 2.09
CA LYS A 19 17.29 14.65 3.24
C LYS A 19 17.05 15.55 4.45
N THR A 20 15.79 15.91 4.66
CA THR A 20 15.42 16.71 5.83
C THR A 20 15.57 15.86 7.08
N THR A 21 15.66 16.49 8.25
CA THR A 21 15.86 15.75 9.51
C THR A 21 14.65 14.87 9.87
N TYR A 22 13.45 15.29 9.48
CA TYR A 22 12.18 14.62 9.80
C TYR A 22 11.21 14.69 8.61
N PRO A 23 11.50 14.01 7.49
CA PRO A 23 10.61 13.99 6.35
C PRO A 23 9.33 13.20 6.71
N PRO A 24 8.16 13.52 6.14
CA PRO A 24 7.09 12.54 6.13
C PRO A 24 7.56 11.31 5.33
N ARG A 25 7.20 10.12 5.80
CA ARG A 25 7.63 8.84 5.24
C ARG A 25 6.46 8.10 4.63
N GLY A 26 6.76 7.34 3.58
CA GLY A 26 5.82 6.42 2.98
C GLY A 26 6.48 5.08 2.72
N MET A 27 5.77 3.98 2.96
CA MET A 27 6.24 2.64 2.67
C MET A 27 5.31 1.94 1.68
N LEU A 28 5.91 1.33 0.65
CA LEU A 28 5.20 0.53 -0.35
C LEU A 28 5.70 -0.92 -0.25
N GLU A 29 4.78 -1.83 0.07
CA GLU A 29 4.99 -3.27 0.13
C GLU A 29 4.45 -3.94 -1.13
N GLY A 30 5.30 -4.64 -1.87
CA GLY A 30 4.93 -5.40 -3.06
C GLY A 30 5.18 -6.89 -2.90
N THR A 31 4.34 -7.68 -3.57
CA THR A 31 4.52 -9.13 -3.78
C THR A 31 4.72 -9.90 -2.48
N CYS A 32 3.80 -9.73 -1.54
CA CYS A 32 3.69 -10.59 -0.36
C CYS A 32 3.21 -12.00 -0.76
N HIS A 33 2.27 -12.08 -1.72
CA HIS A 33 1.95 -13.32 -2.41
C HIS A 33 2.72 -13.45 -3.73
N ALA A 34 3.36 -14.59 -3.91
CA ALA A 34 4.31 -14.82 -5.01
C ALA A 34 3.70 -14.73 -6.42
N ARG A 35 2.51 -15.29 -6.64
CA ARG A 35 1.84 -15.34 -7.95
C ARG A 35 1.32 -14.00 -8.47
N GLU A 36 1.28 -12.96 -7.63
CA GLU A 36 0.69 -11.65 -7.92
C GLU A 36 1.67 -10.74 -8.67
N TRP A 37 2.18 -11.21 -9.82
CA TRP A 37 3.29 -10.59 -10.55
C TRP A 37 3.08 -9.11 -10.93
N ILE A 38 1.84 -8.69 -11.11
CA ILE A 38 1.52 -7.28 -11.39
C ILE A 38 1.94 -6.36 -10.23
N SER A 39 1.99 -6.87 -8.99
CA SER A 39 2.50 -6.15 -7.81
C SER A 39 3.98 -5.78 -7.96
N ALA A 40 4.85 -6.77 -8.17
CA ALA A 40 6.28 -6.54 -8.41
C ALA A 40 6.52 -5.54 -9.56
N ALA A 41 5.79 -5.73 -10.67
CA ALA A 41 5.93 -4.88 -11.85
C ALA A 41 5.47 -3.44 -11.60
N THR A 42 4.34 -3.25 -10.92
CA THR A 42 3.77 -1.92 -10.62
C THR A 42 4.61 -1.16 -9.61
N VAL A 43 5.02 -1.80 -8.52
CA VAL A 43 5.86 -1.17 -7.50
C VAL A 43 7.23 -0.78 -8.08
N THR A 44 7.81 -1.63 -8.94
CA THR A 44 9.04 -1.29 -9.67
C THR A 44 8.83 -0.10 -10.63
N TRP A 45 7.68 -0.04 -11.30
CA TRP A 45 7.34 1.09 -12.15
C TRP A 45 7.18 2.41 -11.36
N ILE A 46 6.59 2.36 -10.16
CA ILE A 46 6.49 3.52 -9.26
C ILE A 46 7.88 4.06 -8.90
N ILE A 47 8.85 3.17 -8.57
CA ILE A 47 10.25 3.58 -8.34
C ILE A 47 10.78 4.35 -9.54
N LYS A 48 10.59 3.82 -10.76
CA LYS A 48 11.03 4.47 -11.99
C LYS A 48 10.39 5.85 -12.16
N GLU A 49 9.10 6.02 -11.89
CA GLU A 49 8.45 7.33 -11.97
C GLU A 49 8.96 8.30 -10.89
N PHE A 50 9.13 7.86 -9.65
CA PHE A 50 9.68 8.69 -8.58
C PHE A 50 11.12 9.14 -8.88
N LEU A 51 11.87 8.39 -9.69
CA LEU A 51 13.22 8.74 -10.12
C LEU A 51 13.27 9.60 -11.39
N THR A 52 12.34 9.43 -12.32
CA THR A 52 12.51 9.90 -13.71
C THR A 52 11.34 10.71 -14.28
N SER A 53 10.19 10.75 -13.60
CA SER A 53 9.03 11.47 -14.12
C SER A 53 9.30 12.97 -14.24
N THR A 54 8.72 13.63 -15.23
CA THR A 54 8.71 15.09 -15.35
C THR A 54 7.37 15.70 -14.94
N ASP A 55 6.42 14.86 -14.51
CA ASP A 55 5.11 15.30 -14.02
C ASP A 55 5.28 16.04 -12.68
N PRO A 56 4.81 17.30 -12.57
CA PRO A 56 4.98 18.08 -11.34
C PRO A 56 4.32 17.46 -10.10
N GLU A 57 3.20 16.75 -10.23
CA GLU A 57 2.51 16.12 -9.10
C GLU A 57 3.28 14.89 -8.63
N VAL A 58 3.79 14.07 -9.57
CA VAL A 58 4.68 12.94 -9.24
C VAL A 58 5.97 13.43 -8.59
N ARG A 59 6.60 14.48 -9.13
CA ARG A 59 7.79 15.08 -8.54
C ARG A 59 7.52 15.63 -7.15
N PHE A 60 6.40 16.33 -6.97
CA PHE A 60 6.01 16.85 -5.66
C PHE A 60 5.93 15.73 -4.62
N LEU A 61 5.25 14.63 -4.94
CA LEU A 61 5.12 13.50 -4.02
C LEU A 61 6.47 12.81 -3.75
N ALA A 62 7.25 12.56 -4.81
CA ALA A 62 8.54 11.87 -4.70
C ALA A 62 9.59 12.68 -3.92
N GLU A 63 9.58 14.01 -4.04
CA GLU A 63 10.60 14.89 -3.44
C GLU A 63 10.29 15.34 -2.02
N ASN A 64 9.02 15.29 -1.60
CA ASN A 64 8.61 15.75 -0.27
C ASN A 64 8.54 14.62 0.78
N PHE A 65 8.79 13.38 0.38
CA PHE A 65 8.77 12.21 1.25
C PHE A 65 10.11 11.48 1.23
N GLU A 66 10.40 10.79 2.32
CA GLU A 66 11.33 9.67 2.32
C GLU A 66 10.52 8.39 2.03
N TRP A 67 10.67 7.85 0.82
CA TRP A 67 9.95 6.67 0.38
C TRP A 67 10.77 5.40 0.60
N HIS A 68 10.19 4.41 1.27
CA HIS A 68 10.75 3.08 1.48
C HIS A 68 9.97 2.06 0.64
N ILE A 69 10.56 1.59 -0.45
CA ILE A 69 9.84 0.83 -1.46
C ILE A 69 10.43 -0.57 -1.60
N PHE A 70 9.61 -1.60 -1.37
CA PHE A 70 10.00 -3.01 -1.43
C PHE A 70 9.14 -3.74 -2.48
N PRO A 71 9.59 -3.85 -3.74
CA PRO A 71 8.80 -4.50 -4.80
C PRO A 71 8.48 -5.98 -4.55
N VAL A 72 9.37 -6.67 -3.83
CA VAL A 72 9.23 -8.10 -3.52
C VAL A 72 9.62 -8.36 -2.08
N VAL A 73 8.63 -8.58 -1.22
CA VAL A 73 8.84 -8.98 0.18
C VAL A 73 8.89 -10.49 0.38
N ASN A 74 8.38 -11.28 -0.58
CA ASN A 74 8.46 -12.74 -0.64
C ASN A 74 9.38 -13.21 -1.78
N PRO A 75 10.71 -13.05 -1.67
CA PRO A 75 11.62 -13.34 -2.78
C PRO A 75 11.70 -14.83 -3.11
N ASP A 76 11.49 -15.73 -2.13
CA ASP A 76 11.58 -17.17 -2.33
C ASP A 76 10.36 -17.69 -3.10
N GLY A 77 9.16 -17.34 -2.63
CA GLY A 77 7.93 -17.68 -3.33
C GLY A 77 7.91 -17.05 -4.72
N TYR A 78 8.32 -15.78 -4.85
CA TYR A 78 8.38 -15.10 -6.14
C TYR A 78 9.31 -15.84 -7.10
N SER A 79 10.53 -16.19 -6.69
CA SER A 79 11.46 -17.00 -7.50
C SER A 79 10.83 -18.33 -7.92
N TYR A 80 10.20 -19.04 -6.97
CA TYR A 80 9.56 -20.34 -7.20
C TYR A 80 8.44 -20.26 -8.25
N SER A 81 7.76 -19.11 -8.35
CA SER A 81 6.73 -18.88 -9.36
C SER A 81 7.27 -18.77 -10.79
N PHE A 82 8.56 -18.53 -10.99
CA PHE A 82 9.20 -18.55 -12.32
C PHE A 82 9.79 -19.91 -12.68
N THR A 83 10.23 -20.68 -11.68
CA THR A 83 10.99 -21.91 -11.91
C THR A 83 10.13 -23.17 -11.87
N ASP A 84 9.10 -23.21 -11.02
CA ASP A 84 8.39 -24.46 -10.71
C ASP A 84 6.86 -24.29 -10.79
N ASN A 85 6.27 -23.44 -9.94
CA ASN A 85 4.82 -23.30 -9.83
C ASN A 85 4.37 -21.85 -9.95
N ARG A 86 3.95 -21.47 -11.15
CA ARG A 86 3.43 -20.12 -11.44
C ARG A 86 2.33 -19.64 -10.51
N MET A 87 1.54 -20.56 -9.95
CA MET A 87 0.39 -20.25 -9.08
C MET A 87 0.73 -20.30 -7.59
N TRP A 88 2.02 -20.41 -7.24
CA TRP A 88 2.49 -20.40 -5.86
C TRP A 88 2.14 -19.08 -5.16
N ARG A 89 1.62 -19.17 -3.93
CA ARG A 89 1.17 -18.00 -3.15
C ARG A 89 2.09 -17.70 -1.97
N LYS A 90 2.37 -18.71 -1.15
CA LYS A 90 3.02 -18.63 0.16
C LYS A 90 4.51 -18.27 0.04
N ASN A 91 5.23 -18.15 1.16
CA ASN A 91 6.70 -18.25 1.13
C ASN A 91 7.14 -19.71 0.87
N ARG A 92 8.40 -20.08 1.17
CA ARG A 92 8.94 -21.44 0.90
C ARG A 92 9.43 -22.19 2.15
N SER A 93 8.93 -21.84 3.33
CA SER A 93 9.29 -22.52 4.57
C SER A 93 8.91 -24.01 4.60
N THR A 94 9.88 -24.89 4.81
CA THR A 94 9.62 -26.33 4.93
C THR A 94 9.42 -26.78 6.38
N ALA A 95 9.37 -25.85 7.33
CA ALA A 95 9.37 -26.15 8.76
C ALA A 95 8.10 -26.88 9.25
N ASN A 96 6.98 -26.71 8.54
CA ASN A 96 5.68 -27.30 8.87
C ASN A 96 5.20 -28.32 7.82
N PHE A 97 6.15 -28.94 7.10
CA PHE A 97 5.83 -29.89 6.04
C PHE A 97 4.96 -31.05 6.53
N THR A 98 3.95 -31.41 5.74
CA THR A 98 3.08 -32.57 5.94
C THR A 98 2.60 -33.09 4.59
N SER A 99 2.13 -34.34 4.52
CA SER A 99 1.55 -34.86 3.29
C SER A 99 0.16 -34.27 3.03
N CYS A 100 -0.09 -33.86 1.78
CA CYS A 100 -1.33 -33.21 1.35
C CYS A 100 -2.08 -34.04 0.32
N SER A 101 -3.41 -34.01 0.37
CA SER A 101 -4.27 -34.70 -0.60
C SER A 101 -4.13 -34.16 -2.04
N THR A 102 -3.71 -32.91 -2.20
CA THR A 102 -3.57 -32.20 -3.47
C THR A 102 -2.12 -32.08 -3.95
N GLY A 103 -1.18 -32.74 -3.25
CA GLY A 103 0.26 -32.71 -3.52
C GLY A 103 1.05 -32.07 -2.39
N ASP A 104 2.08 -32.77 -1.91
CA ASP A 104 2.83 -32.43 -0.70
C ASP A 104 3.52 -31.07 -0.75
N ASP A 105 3.83 -30.56 -1.94
CA ASP A 105 4.44 -29.23 -2.08
C ASP A 105 3.53 -28.13 -1.51
N ASN A 106 2.20 -28.31 -1.49
CA ASN A 106 1.29 -27.34 -0.89
C ASN A 106 1.50 -27.14 0.62
N SER A 107 2.11 -28.10 1.32
CA SER A 107 2.44 -27.94 2.75
C SER A 107 3.66 -27.04 2.99
N ASN A 108 4.48 -26.80 1.96
CA ASN A 108 5.58 -25.87 2.05
C ASN A 108 5.03 -24.45 2.13
N GLY A 109 5.63 -23.63 2.97
CA GLY A 109 5.37 -22.22 3.11
C GLY A 109 4.18 -21.86 4.00
N VAL A 110 4.18 -20.60 4.38
CA VAL A 110 3.15 -19.90 5.16
C VAL A 110 2.62 -18.74 4.33
N ASP A 111 1.32 -18.48 4.44
CA ASP A 111 0.71 -17.27 3.91
C ASP A 111 1.18 -16.08 4.75
N LEU A 112 2.13 -15.32 4.19
CA LEU A 112 2.73 -14.18 4.87
C LEU A 112 1.67 -13.14 5.27
N ASN A 113 0.60 -12.96 4.50
CA ASN A 113 -0.48 -12.03 4.82
C ASN A 113 -1.55 -12.63 5.74
N ARG A 114 -1.20 -13.72 6.45
CA ARG A 114 -1.91 -14.28 7.61
C ARG A 114 -1.01 -14.42 8.83
N ASN A 115 0.25 -13.99 8.73
CA ASN A 115 1.30 -14.28 9.70
C ASN A 115 1.64 -13.12 10.63
N PHE A 116 0.87 -12.02 10.63
CA PHE A 116 1.12 -10.87 11.51
C PHE A 116 0.36 -10.99 12.83
N ASP A 117 0.91 -10.43 13.92
CA ASP A 117 0.31 -10.48 15.26
C ASP A 117 -0.78 -9.42 15.46
N PHE A 118 -1.81 -9.49 14.63
CA PHE A 118 -3.02 -8.68 14.79
C PHE A 118 -4.24 -9.54 14.51
N VAL A 119 -5.03 -9.78 15.57
CA VAL A 119 -6.18 -10.70 15.59
C VAL A 119 -5.87 -12.06 14.93
N TRP A 120 -4.63 -12.53 15.03
CA TRP A 120 -4.10 -13.67 14.29
C TRP A 120 -4.98 -14.93 14.45
N MET A 121 -5.22 -15.64 13.34
CA MET A 121 -6.06 -16.85 13.29
C MET A 121 -7.54 -16.69 13.71
N SER A 122 -8.03 -15.46 13.94
CA SER A 122 -9.45 -15.24 14.27
C SER A 122 -10.43 -15.46 13.12
N THR A 123 -10.06 -15.13 11.87
CA THR A 123 -10.93 -15.28 10.68
C THR A 123 -10.10 -15.30 9.39
N GLY A 124 -10.61 -15.95 8.34
CA GLY A 124 -9.97 -15.96 7.01
C GLY A 124 -8.58 -16.61 6.93
N ALA A 125 -8.17 -17.37 7.93
CA ALA A 125 -6.86 -17.99 8.08
C ALA A 125 -6.99 -19.50 8.42
N SER A 126 -5.94 -20.28 8.18
CA SER A 126 -5.95 -21.74 8.40
C SER A 126 -4.74 -22.20 9.23
N ASN A 127 -4.93 -23.24 10.03
CA ASN A 127 -3.85 -23.96 10.73
C ASN A 127 -3.40 -25.23 9.98
N ASP A 128 -4.01 -25.53 8.82
CA ASP A 128 -3.60 -26.65 7.97
C ASP A 128 -2.44 -26.22 7.06
N PRO A 129 -1.23 -26.80 7.18
CA PRO A 129 -0.10 -26.46 6.32
C PRO A 129 -0.41 -26.60 4.83
N CYS A 130 -1.31 -27.51 4.43
CA CYS A 130 -1.72 -27.71 3.05
C CYS A 130 -2.61 -26.60 2.48
N SER A 131 -3.11 -25.69 3.33
CA SER A 131 -3.94 -24.57 2.91
C SER A 131 -3.11 -23.46 2.28
N ASN A 132 -3.67 -22.81 1.26
CA ASN A 132 -3.13 -21.56 0.71
C ASN A 132 -3.16 -20.39 1.71
N THR A 133 -3.99 -20.49 2.76
CA THR A 133 -4.13 -19.50 3.83
C THR A 133 -3.54 -19.99 5.15
N PHE A 134 -2.62 -20.97 5.11
CA PHE A 134 -1.92 -21.44 6.30
C PHE A 134 -1.19 -20.28 6.97
N ALA A 135 -1.56 -19.95 8.20
CA ALA A 135 -1.09 -18.76 8.91
C ALA A 135 0.26 -18.95 9.62
N GLY A 136 0.84 -20.15 9.54
CA GLY A 136 2.02 -20.54 10.31
C GLY A 136 1.66 -21.09 11.70
N PRO A 137 2.66 -21.59 12.45
CA PRO A 137 2.44 -22.14 13.79
C PRO A 137 2.18 -21.08 14.87
N GLN A 138 2.56 -19.83 14.63
CA GLN A 138 2.38 -18.67 15.53
C GLN A 138 2.52 -17.37 14.72
N PRO A 139 2.03 -16.22 15.23
CA PRO A 139 2.31 -14.92 14.62
C PRO A 139 3.82 -14.69 14.49
N PHE A 140 4.22 -14.05 13.40
CA PHE A 140 5.61 -13.78 13.06
C PHE A 140 6.50 -15.02 13.09
N SER A 141 5.99 -16.18 12.67
CA SER A 141 6.82 -17.37 12.52
C SER A 141 7.81 -17.25 11.35
N GLU A 142 7.48 -16.43 10.35
CA GLU A 142 8.29 -16.30 9.14
C GLU A 142 9.25 -15.11 9.20
N PRO A 143 10.49 -15.26 8.72
CA PRO A 143 11.46 -14.17 8.74
C PRO A 143 11.05 -12.99 7.85
N GLU A 144 10.25 -13.20 6.80
CA GLU A 144 9.75 -12.13 5.95
C GLU A 144 8.75 -11.22 6.69
N SER A 145 7.78 -11.80 7.41
CA SER A 145 6.79 -11.03 8.18
C SER A 145 7.45 -10.32 9.37
N GLN A 146 8.39 -10.99 10.05
CA GLN A 146 9.23 -10.38 11.08
C GLN A 146 10.01 -9.17 10.54
N ALA A 147 10.61 -9.30 9.35
CA ALA A 147 11.40 -8.23 8.75
C ALA A 147 10.54 -7.00 8.43
N ILE A 148 9.31 -7.18 7.94
CA ILE A 148 8.36 -6.07 7.70
C ILE A 148 8.01 -5.38 9.01
N ALA A 149 7.59 -6.14 10.02
CA ALA A 149 7.18 -5.61 11.31
C ALA A 149 8.32 -4.81 11.98
N GLN A 150 9.51 -5.39 12.05
CA GLN A 150 10.69 -4.74 12.62
C GLN A 150 11.06 -3.45 11.85
N TYR A 151 10.95 -3.46 10.53
CA TYR A 151 11.25 -2.29 9.71
C TYR A 151 10.27 -1.15 9.95
N VAL A 152 8.96 -1.46 9.94
CA VAL A 152 7.91 -0.47 10.22
C VAL A 152 8.05 0.08 11.64
N SER A 153 8.25 -0.77 12.65
CA SER A 153 8.49 -0.34 14.03
C SER A 153 9.72 0.56 14.12
N HIS A 154 10.79 0.26 13.38
CA HIS A 154 11.97 1.12 13.33
C HIS A 154 11.68 2.49 12.71
N LEU A 155 10.89 2.55 11.64
CA LEU A 155 10.48 3.83 11.02
C LEU A 155 9.62 4.69 11.97
N GLN A 156 8.80 4.07 12.82
CA GLN A 156 7.93 4.80 13.74
C GLN A 156 8.57 5.17 15.09
N LYS A 157 9.62 4.45 15.53
CA LYS A 157 10.17 4.48 16.89
C LYS A 157 10.45 5.89 17.47
N ASP A 158 10.83 6.85 16.65
CA ASP A 158 11.31 8.15 17.15
C ASP A 158 10.28 9.28 17.05
N ARG A 159 9.48 9.34 15.98
CA ARG A 159 8.73 10.56 15.63
C ARG A 159 7.36 10.33 14.99
N HIS A 160 6.94 9.08 14.81
CA HIS A 160 5.65 8.75 14.20
C HIS A 160 5.40 9.43 12.83
N ASN A 161 6.44 9.54 11.99
CA ASN A 161 6.40 10.24 10.71
C ASN A 161 6.12 9.35 9.49
N LEU A 162 5.82 8.06 9.69
CA LEU A 162 5.29 7.20 8.62
C LEU A 162 3.81 7.52 8.42
N ILE A 163 3.52 8.21 7.32
CA ILE A 163 2.16 8.68 6.98
C ILE A 163 1.43 7.65 6.12
N TYR A 164 2.15 7.04 5.18
CA TYR A 164 1.60 6.10 4.21
C TYR A 164 2.16 4.70 4.38
N TYR A 165 1.29 3.69 4.38
CA TYR A 165 1.65 2.31 4.14
C TYR A 165 0.68 1.69 3.13
N ILE A 166 1.20 1.17 2.01
CA ILE A 166 0.37 0.55 0.97
C ILE A 166 0.91 -0.84 0.66
N ALA A 167 0.09 -1.87 0.90
CA ALA A 167 0.35 -3.24 0.51
C ALA A 167 -0.30 -3.55 -0.85
N PHE A 168 0.51 -3.80 -1.87
CA PHE A 168 0.06 -4.07 -3.22
C PHE A 168 -0.15 -5.55 -3.47
N HIS A 169 -1.38 -5.90 -3.81
CA HIS A 169 -1.85 -7.23 -4.13
C HIS A 169 -2.53 -7.25 -5.52
N SER A 170 -2.92 -8.44 -5.96
CA SER A 170 -3.84 -8.63 -7.08
C SER A 170 -4.58 -9.94 -6.89
N TYR A 171 -5.77 -10.14 -7.41
CA TYR A 171 -6.56 -9.27 -8.28
C TYR A 171 -7.92 -9.06 -7.65
N SER A 172 -8.62 -7.98 -8.01
CA SER A 172 -10.07 -7.79 -7.82
C SER A 172 -10.50 -6.33 -8.06
N GLN A 173 -9.55 -5.40 -8.27
CA GLN A 173 -9.80 -3.97 -8.34
C GLN A 173 -10.46 -3.44 -7.06
N LEU A 174 -9.76 -3.56 -5.93
CA LEU A 174 -10.24 -3.14 -4.61
C LEU A 174 -9.23 -2.22 -3.94
N VAL A 175 -9.75 -1.26 -3.17
CA VAL A 175 -8.99 -0.51 -2.16
C VAL A 175 -9.57 -0.93 -0.81
N VAL A 176 -8.81 -1.75 -0.09
CA VAL A 176 -9.23 -2.32 1.19
C VAL A 176 -8.75 -1.42 2.32
N VAL A 177 -9.71 -0.93 3.10
CA VAL A 177 -9.49 -0.06 4.26
C VAL A 177 -9.43 -0.93 5.53
N PRO A 178 -8.48 -0.72 6.45
CA PRO A 178 -8.50 -1.40 7.73
C PRO A 178 -9.78 -1.12 8.56
N TYR A 179 -10.24 -2.02 9.42
CA TYR A 179 -9.66 -3.35 9.68
C TYR A 179 -10.40 -4.47 8.94
N SER A 180 -9.67 -5.49 8.51
CA SER A 180 -10.24 -6.56 7.67
C SER A 180 -11.13 -7.58 8.38
N HIS A 181 -11.10 -7.64 9.72
CA HIS A 181 -11.83 -8.62 10.53
C HIS A 181 -13.20 -8.11 11.02
N VAL A 182 -13.56 -6.87 10.70
CA VAL A 182 -14.80 -6.21 11.16
C VAL A 182 -15.63 -5.70 9.99
N SER A 183 -16.93 -5.58 10.22
CA SER A 183 -17.92 -4.96 9.33
C SER A 183 -18.91 -4.11 10.13
N GLY A 184 -19.77 -3.37 9.43
CA GLY A 184 -20.84 -2.57 10.05
C GLY A 184 -20.30 -1.57 11.08
N PRO A 185 -20.90 -1.45 12.28
CA PRO A 185 -20.39 -0.53 13.32
C PRO A 185 -18.96 -0.83 13.80
N GLY A 186 -18.46 -2.06 13.60
CA GLY A 186 -17.12 -2.47 14.05
C GLY A 186 -15.98 -1.76 13.32
N VAL A 187 -16.23 -1.21 12.12
CA VAL A 187 -15.21 -0.46 11.35
C VAL A 187 -14.70 0.78 12.10
N LEU A 188 -15.50 1.32 13.02
CA LEU A 188 -15.14 2.48 13.84
C LEU A 188 -14.08 2.18 14.92
N THR A 189 -13.66 0.92 15.05
CA THR A 189 -12.47 0.55 15.85
C THR A 189 -11.19 1.15 15.27
N ALA A 190 -11.13 1.39 13.96
CA ALA A 190 -10.12 2.25 13.36
C ALA A 190 -10.56 3.72 13.52
N SER A 191 -9.88 4.47 14.39
CA SER A 191 -10.29 5.82 14.82
C SER A 191 -10.48 6.83 13.68
N ASN A 192 -9.71 6.69 12.58
CA ASN A 192 -9.82 7.52 11.39
C ASN A 192 -10.35 6.77 10.16
N TYR A 193 -11.17 5.73 10.36
CA TYR A 193 -11.78 4.97 9.27
C TYR A 193 -12.49 5.88 8.25
N GLY A 194 -13.27 6.87 8.71
CA GLY A 194 -14.01 7.77 7.83
C GLY A 194 -13.10 8.56 6.88
N ASP A 195 -11.95 9.03 7.37
CA ASP A 195 -10.98 9.76 6.56
C ASP A 195 -10.30 8.84 5.54
N MET A 196 -9.87 7.64 5.96
CA MET A 196 -9.29 6.65 5.02
C MET A 196 -10.33 6.22 3.98
N TYR A 197 -11.59 6.05 4.36
CA TYR A 197 -12.63 5.71 3.40
C TYR A 197 -12.82 6.82 2.36
N GLU A 198 -12.90 8.09 2.78
CA GLU A 198 -13.01 9.23 1.86
C GLU A 198 -11.76 9.37 0.97
N ILE A 199 -10.56 9.29 1.54
CA ILE A 199 -9.29 9.31 0.79
C ILE A 199 -9.28 8.19 -0.27
N GLY A 200 -9.65 6.97 0.11
CA GLY A 200 -9.71 5.81 -0.78
C GLY A 200 -10.74 5.98 -1.90
N VAL A 201 -11.94 6.48 -1.60
CA VAL A 201 -12.99 6.75 -2.60
C VAL A 201 -12.53 7.80 -3.61
N ARG A 202 -11.94 8.91 -3.14
CA ARG A 202 -11.41 9.96 -4.03
C ARG A 202 -10.28 9.45 -4.91
N GLY A 203 -9.37 8.65 -4.35
CA GLY A 203 -8.31 8.00 -5.11
C GLY A 203 -8.87 7.06 -6.18
N ALA A 204 -9.86 6.22 -5.83
CA ALA A 204 -10.48 5.28 -6.76
C ALA A 204 -11.23 6.00 -7.90
N ASP A 205 -11.91 7.10 -7.60
CA ASP A 205 -12.54 7.94 -8.61
C ASP A 205 -11.50 8.55 -9.56
N LYS A 206 -10.37 9.06 -9.04
CA LYS A 206 -9.30 9.61 -9.87
C LYS A 206 -8.66 8.56 -10.77
N LEU A 207 -8.37 7.37 -10.22
CA LEU A 207 -7.88 6.22 -10.97
C LEU A 207 -8.79 5.90 -12.16
N ARG A 208 -10.10 5.88 -11.92
CA ARG A 208 -11.11 5.55 -12.93
C ARG A 208 -11.11 6.53 -14.11
N GLU A 209 -10.78 7.80 -13.91
CA GLU A 209 -10.72 8.79 -15.00
C GLU A 209 -9.72 8.42 -16.10
N ARG A 210 -8.66 7.66 -15.78
CA ARG A 210 -7.59 7.35 -16.73
C ARG A 210 -8.01 6.36 -17.82
N PHE A 211 -8.62 5.25 -17.41
CA PHE A 211 -8.95 4.12 -18.30
C PHE A 211 -10.34 3.52 -18.07
N GLY A 212 -11.16 4.11 -17.20
CA GLY A 212 -12.49 3.60 -16.86
C GLY A 212 -12.49 2.39 -15.92
N THR A 213 -11.35 2.01 -15.36
CA THR A 213 -11.24 0.89 -14.43
C THR A 213 -11.94 1.21 -13.12
N ASN A 214 -12.87 0.36 -12.70
CA ASN A 214 -13.66 0.60 -11.50
C ASN A 214 -13.09 -0.15 -10.30
N TYR A 215 -12.66 0.58 -9.26
CA TYR A 215 -12.23 0.01 -7.99
C TYR A 215 -13.32 0.17 -6.93
N ARG A 216 -13.61 -0.89 -6.15
CA ARG A 216 -14.49 -0.79 -4.97
C ARG A 216 -13.66 -0.46 -3.73
N VAL A 217 -14.21 0.36 -2.84
CA VAL A 217 -13.52 0.81 -1.60
C VAL A 217 -14.32 0.38 -0.39
N GLY A 218 -13.66 -0.17 0.63
CA GLY A 218 -14.28 -0.55 1.90
C GLY A 218 -13.42 -1.50 2.73
N VAL A 219 -13.92 -1.89 3.89
CA VAL A 219 -13.30 -2.96 4.69
C VAL A 219 -13.40 -4.31 3.98
N SER A 220 -12.45 -5.21 4.24
CA SER A 220 -12.37 -6.50 3.55
C SER A 220 -13.65 -7.32 3.69
N ALA A 221 -14.29 -7.30 4.86
CA ALA A 221 -15.56 -7.98 5.11
C ALA A 221 -16.69 -7.56 4.15
N ASP A 222 -16.70 -6.30 3.72
CA ASP A 222 -17.77 -5.73 2.88
C ASP A 222 -17.48 -5.88 1.38
N VAL A 223 -16.21 -5.80 0.98
CA VAL A 223 -15.83 -5.83 -0.45
C VAL A 223 -15.28 -7.18 -0.92
N MET A 224 -14.87 -8.04 0.00
CA MET A 224 -14.23 -9.32 -0.26
C MET A 224 -14.69 -10.39 0.76
N TYR A 225 -13.85 -10.73 1.75
CA TYR A 225 -14.14 -11.62 2.88
C TYR A 225 -13.35 -11.16 4.11
N GLU A 226 -13.75 -11.58 5.30
CA GLU A 226 -13.03 -11.27 6.54
C GLU A 226 -11.67 -11.96 6.60
N MET A 227 -10.62 -11.24 7.01
CA MET A 227 -9.28 -11.79 7.17
C MET A 227 -8.57 -11.24 8.41
N SER A 228 -7.64 -12.03 8.93
CA SER A 228 -6.79 -11.67 10.06
C SER A 228 -5.31 -11.91 9.80
N GLY A 229 -4.46 -11.36 10.67
CA GLY A 229 -3.00 -11.52 10.56
C GLY A 229 -2.40 -10.90 9.31
N THR A 230 -3.01 -9.86 8.77
CA THR A 230 -2.54 -9.16 7.56
C THR A 230 -1.48 -8.10 7.91
N SER A 231 -0.61 -7.78 6.95
CA SER A 231 0.46 -6.79 7.15
C SER A 231 -0.11 -5.39 7.41
N PHE A 232 -0.99 -4.92 6.53
CA PHE A 232 -1.55 -3.58 6.60
C PHE A 232 -2.47 -3.34 7.81
N ASP A 233 -3.23 -4.34 8.28
CA ASP A 233 -4.01 -4.20 9.52
C ASP A 233 -3.08 -4.09 10.74
N TRP A 234 -2.02 -4.92 10.80
CA TRP A 234 -1.03 -4.84 11.87
C TRP A 234 -0.31 -3.48 11.87
N VAL A 235 0.09 -2.98 10.70
CA VAL A 235 0.73 -1.65 10.57
C VAL A 235 -0.23 -0.54 11.02
N LYS A 236 -1.52 -0.64 10.67
CA LYS A 236 -2.51 0.33 11.12
C LYS A 236 -2.67 0.32 12.65
N HIS A 237 -2.68 -0.87 13.26
CA HIS A 237 -2.92 -1.04 14.68
C HIS A 237 -1.67 -0.76 15.54
N GLU A 238 -0.58 -1.49 15.32
CA GLU A 238 0.60 -1.43 16.19
C GLU A 238 1.50 -0.23 15.90
N ALA A 239 1.60 0.16 14.62
CA ALA A 239 2.45 1.27 14.20
C ALA A 239 1.67 2.58 14.03
N GLU A 240 0.34 2.56 14.21
CA GLU A 240 -0.55 3.72 14.16
C GLU A 240 -0.41 4.57 12.88
N VAL A 241 -0.05 3.94 11.75
CA VAL A 241 0.14 4.65 10.48
C VAL A 241 -1.21 5.20 10.01
N PRO A 242 -1.34 6.52 9.76
CA PRO A 242 -2.63 7.15 9.58
C PRO A 242 -3.34 6.71 8.30
N VAL A 243 -2.64 6.63 7.17
CA VAL A 243 -3.21 6.27 5.87
C VAL A 243 -2.62 4.93 5.42
N THR A 244 -3.42 3.88 5.59
CA THR A 244 -3.00 2.50 5.33
C THR A 244 -4.01 1.79 4.42
N TYR A 245 -3.54 1.13 3.36
CA TYR A 245 -4.39 0.36 2.46
C TYR A 245 -3.75 -0.96 2.02
N LEU A 246 -4.61 -1.93 1.73
CA LEU A 246 -4.28 -3.01 0.80
C LEU A 246 -4.97 -2.71 -0.53
N ILE A 247 -4.22 -2.75 -1.64
CA ILE A 247 -4.77 -2.53 -2.98
C ILE A 247 -4.74 -3.83 -3.75
N GLU A 248 -5.91 -4.34 -4.14
CA GLU A 248 -6.04 -5.44 -5.09
C GLU A 248 -6.13 -4.87 -6.49
N MET A 249 -5.07 -5.01 -7.29
CA MET A 249 -5.00 -4.40 -8.62
C MET A 249 -5.82 -5.17 -9.68
N ARG A 250 -5.63 -4.82 -10.95
CA ARG A 250 -6.28 -5.52 -12.07
C ARG A 250 -6.01 -7.03 -12.06
N ASP A 251 -6.91 -7.84 -12.60
CA ASP A 251 -8.24 -7.51 -13.12
C ASP A 251 -9.36 -7.98 -12.17
N THR A 252 -10.55 -8.29 -12.68
CA THR A 252 -11.67 -8.84 -11.91
C THR A 252 -11.87 -10.35 -12.11
N GLY A 253 -10.88 -11.05 -12.68
CA GLY A 253 -10.86 -12.50 -12.84
C GLY A 253 -10.87 -13.02 -14.28
N VAL A 254 -10.78 -12.15 -15.30
CA VAL A 254 -10.63 -12.60 -16.70
C VAL A 254 -9.30 -13.31 -16.89
N TYR A 255 -8.23 -12.70 -16.38
CA TYR A 255 -6.88 -13.26 -16.33
C TYR A 255 -6.45 -13.57 -14.89
N GLY A 256 -6.99 -12.83 -13.91
CA GLY A 256 -6.60 -12.93 -12.52
C GLY A 256 -5.09 -12.72 -12.36
N PHE A 257 -4.41 -13.71 -11.78
CA PHE A 257 -2.96 -13.67 -11.56
C PHE A 257 -2.12 -13.73 -12.84
N LEU A 258 -2.72 -14.07 -13.99
CA LEU A 258 -2.05 -14.19 -15.29
C LEU A 258 -2.30 -12.96 -16.18
N LEU A 259 -2.48 -11.79 -15.57
CA LEU A 259 -2.70 -10.52 -16.28
C LEU A 259 -1.63 -10.29 -17.38
N PRO A 260 -2.01 -10.01 -18.64
CA PRO A 260 -1.08 -9.85 -19.74
C PRO A 260 -0.05 -8.73 -19.51
N ALA A 261 1.16 -8.92 -20.05
CA ALA A 261 2.25 -7.97 -19.86
C ALA A 261 1.96 -6.56 -20.43
N ASP A 262 1.12 -6.46 -21.46
CA ASP A 262 0.70 -5.17 -22.03
C ASP A 262 -0.23 -4.37 -21.10
N GLN A 263 -0.79 -5.00 -20.06
CA GLN A 263 -1.57 -4.35 -19.01
C GLN A 263 -0.70 -3.79 -17.88
N ILE A 264 0.60 -4.11 -17.82
CA ILE A 264 1.49 -3.63 -16.75
C ILE A 264 1.49 -2.09 -16.71
N ILE A 265 1.78 -1.43 -17.82
CA ILE A 265 1.87 0.04 -17.86
C ILE A 265 0.50 0.72 -17.67
N PRO A 266 -0.60 0.26 -18.31
CA PRO A 266 -1.95 0.76 -17.99
C PRO A 266 -2.31 0.65 -16.51
N ASN A 267 -2.09 -0.51 -15.89
CA ASN A 267 -2.32 -0.71 -14.45
C ASN A 267 -1.48 0.25 -13.60
N SER A 268 -0.17 0.35 -13.86
CA SER A 268 0.70 1.22 -13.07
C SER A 268 0.33 2.70 -13.18
N ARG A 269 -0.09 3.15 -14.37
CA ARG A 269 -0.50 4.55 -14.59
C ARG A 269 -1.75 4.91 -13.80
N GLU A 270 -2.78 4.07 -13.81
CA GLU A 270 -4.00 4.35 -13.06
C GLU A 270 -3.78 4.24 -11.54
N ILE A 271 -2.91 3.32 -11.10
CA ILE A 271 -2.49 3.24 -9.69
C ILE A 271 -1.73 4.50 -9.25
N MET A 272 -0.93 5.11 -10.13
CA MET A 272 -0.30 6.41 -9.82
C MET A 272 -1.35 7.51 -9.65
N GLU A 273 -2.39 7.56 -10.48
CA GLU A 273 -3.49 8.52 -10.30
C GLU A 273 -4.18 8.37 -8.93
N PHE A 274 -4.38 7.13 -8.47
CA PHE A 274 -4.87 6.85 -7.11
C PHE A 274 -3.93 7.45 -6.06
N ILE A 275 -2.62 7.17 -6.15
CA ILE A 275 -1.62 7.59 -5.16
C ILE A 275 -1.51 9.12 -5.11
N LEU A 276 -1.57 9.81 -6.26
CA LEU A 276 -1.52 11.27 -6.33
C LEU A 276 -2.75 11.93 -5.69
N GLU A 277 -3.96 11.44 -5.96
CA GLU A 277 -5.17 11.98 -5.34
C GLU A 277 -5.26 11.61 -3.85
N MET A 278 -4.83 10.40 -3.48
CA MET A 278 -4.70 9.98 -2.08
C MET A 278 -3.84 11.00 -1.31
N ASP A 279 -2.67 11.37 -1.86
CA ASP A 279 -1.82 12.37 -1.24
C ASP A 279 -2.47 13.75 -1.14
N ARG A 280 -3.13 14.17 -2.22
CA ARG A 280 -3.82 15.46 -2.27
C ARG A 280 -4.90 15.59 -1.21
N VAL A 281 -5.71 14.55 -1.01
CA VAL A 281 -6.77 14.53 0.00
C VAL A 281 -6.18 14.42 1.40
N THR A 282 -5.17 13.59 1.60
CA THR A 282 -4.46 13.44 2.89
C THR A 282 -3.91 14.78 3.39
N ARG A 283 -3.30 15.59 2.50
CA ARG A 283 -2.83 16.94 2.86
C ARG A 283 -3.94 17.90 3.23
N ARG A 284 -5.09 17.83 2.54
CA ARG A 284 -6.26 18.68 2.86
C ARG A 284 -6.86 18.34 4.23
N MET A 285 -6.68 17.11 4.68
CA MET A 285 -7.07 16.63 6.01
C MET A 285 -5.98 16.85 7.06
N GLU A 286 -4.89 17.56 6.74
CA GLU A 286 -3.85 17.99 7.67
C GLU A 286 -3.06 16.86 8.35
N TYR A 287 -3.03 15.65 7.76
CA TYR A 287 -2.22 14.54 8.26
C TYR A 287 -0.71 14.80 8.21
N TYR A 288 -0.27 15.69 7.33
CA TYR A 288 1.09 16.22 7.32
C TYR A 288 1.11 17.57 6.59
N HIS A 289 2.17 18.34 6.84
CA HIS A 289 2.40 19.63 6.20
C HIS A 289 3.78 19.66 5.55
N ILE A 290 3.85 20.25 4.37
CA ILE A 290 5.12 20.66 3.78
C ILE A 290 5.29 22.13 4.13
N PRO A 291 6.35 22.52 4.86
CA PRO A 291 6.62 23.92 5.12
C PRO A 291 6.68 24.68 3.80
N PHE A 292 5.91 25.77 3.67
CA PHE A 292 6.06 26.66 2.53
C PHE A 292 7.51 27.15 2.50
N SER A 293 8.26 26.71 1.49
CA SER A 293 9.44 27.42 1.04
C SER A 293 8.96 28.84 0.69
N SER A 294 9.55 29.85 1.30
CA SER A 294 9.37 31.26 0.96
C SER A 294 9.98 31.56 -0.41
N ALA A 295 9.51 30.87 -1.45
CA ALA A 295 9.65 31.31 -2.82
C ALA A 295 8.63 32.43 -3.03
N THR A 296 9.16 33.65 -3.08
CA THR A 296 8.48 34.92 -3.35
C THR A 296 7.55 34.79 -4.56
N TYR A 297 6.28 34.48 -4.33
CA TYR A 297 5.23 34.86 -5.26
C TYR A 297 5.03 36.36 -5.11
N PHE A 298 5.65 37.14 -5.99
CA PHE A 298 5.20 38.49 -6.27
C PHE A 298 3.78 38.38 -6.83
N VAL A 299 2.78 38.43 -5.95
CA VAL A 299 1.42 38.77 -6.35
C VAL A 299 1.48 40.24 -6.76
N SER A 300 1.49 40.48 -8.07
CA SER A 300 1.25 41.81 -8.62
C SER A 300 -0.17 42.24 -8.21
N ASN A 301 -0.27 42.95 -7.09
CA ASN A 301 -1.47 43.67 -6.71
C ASN A 301 -1.68 44.81 -7.71
N THR A 302 -2.35 44.52 -8.82
CA THR A 302 -2.92 45.56 -9.68
C THR A 302 -4.19 46.05 -8.98
N ILE A 303 -4.02 47.06 -8.13
CA ILE A 303 -5.12 47.76 -7.47
C ILE A 303 -5.89 48.55 -8.54
N PHE A 304 -7.09 48.11 -8.89
CA PHE A 304 -8.06 48.95 -9.59
C PHE A 304 -8.60 49.98 -8.59
N ILE A 305 -8.09 51.21 -8.64
CA ILE A 305 -8.69 52.36 -7.94
C ILE A 305 -9.84 52.86 -8.80
N THR A 306 -11.07 52.52 -8.44
CA THR A 306 -12.26 53.22 -8.92
C THR A 306 -12.39 54.55 -8.18
N ALA A 307 -12.25 55.66 -8.90
CA ALA A 307 -12.46 57.00 -8.40
C ALA A 307 -13.95 57.24 -8.05
N ILE A 308 -14.24 57.46 -6.77
CA ILE A 308 -15.51 58.01 -6.32
C ILE A 308 -15.38 59.53 -6.31
N VAL A 309 -16.04 60.18 -7.26
CA VAL A 309 -16.18 61.65 -7.32
C VAL A 309 -17.23 62.06 -6.28
N LEU A 310 -16.78 62.74 -5.22
CA LEU A 310 -17.66 63.45 -4.29
C LEU A 310 -18.21 64.71 -4.97
N PHE A 311 -19.52 64.76 -5.16
CA PHE A 311 -20.25 66.00 -5.43
C PHE A 311 -20.69 66.58 -4.09
N VAL A 312 -20.02 67.64 -3.64
CA VAL A 312 -20.53 68.54 -2.59
C VAL A 312 -21.06 69.78 -3.29
N MET A 313 -22.39 69.95 -3.31
CA MET A 313 -23.00 71.24 -3.60
C MET A 313 -23.44 71.88 -2.29
N ILE A 314 -22.79 72.99 -1.97
CA ILE A 314 -23.27 74.03 -1.06
C ILE A 314 -23.82 75.13 -1.98
N VAL A 315 -25.14 75.35 -1.97
CA VAL A 315 -25.86 76.63 -1.70
C VAL A 315 -27.32 76.25 -1.46
#